data_AF-A0A1Y6AMZ3-F1
#
_entry.id   AF-A0A1Y6AMZ3-F1
#
_cell.length_a   1.000
_cell.length_b   1.000
_cell.length_c   1.000
_cell.angle_alpha   90.00
_cell.angle_beta   90.00
_cell.angle_gamma   90.00
#
_symmetry.space_group_name_H-M   'P 1'
#
loop_
_entity.id
_entity.type
_entity.pdbx_description
1 polymer ?
#
loop_
_entity_poly.entity_id
_entity_poly.type
_entity_poly.pdbx_seq_one_letter_code
_entity_poly.pdbx_strand_id
1 'polypeptide(L)'
;MSHSSKALRNVGLYTIKQSYLNNNRMATVKEVDTAMQADTNYPGVQSNSVQAIRGALYAEVKSFFKALEQWKKNPEKFTGRLKFPNYSRSTDKRIIEIYQVPKVDNNGHWIVPMNVAFRKNSVPLKYVCRKI
;
A
#
# COMPACT_ATOMS: atom_id res chain seq x y z
N MET A 1 -1.69 9.47 -5.18
CA MET A 1 -1.30 9.07 -3.79
C MET A 1 -0.86 10.30 -3.01
N SER A 2 -1.33 10.44 -1.77
CA SER A 2 -0.89 11.49 -0.82
C SER A 2 0.52 11.23 -0.28
N HIS A 3 1.08 12.17 0.49
CA HIS A 3 2.36 11.99 1.18
C HIS A 3 2.36 10.71 2.04
N SER A 4 1.38 10.57 2.93
CA SER A 4 1.24 9.42 3.83
C SER A 4 1.11 8.09 3.06
N SER A 5 0.36 8.07 1.96
CA SER A 5 0.27 6.86 1.12
C SER A 5 1.63 6.46 0.52
N LYS A 6 2.45 7.44 0.08
CA LYS A 6 3.78 7.17 -0.49
C LYS A 6 4.73 6.65 0.59
N ALA A 7 4.68 7.23 1.79
CA ALA A 7 5.45 6.77 2.94
C ALA A 7 5.14 5.30 3.25
N LEU A 8 3.86 4.92 3.37
CA LEU A 8 3.47 3.52 3.62
C LEU A 8 3.95 2.56 2.52
N ARG A 9 3.85 2.94 1.23
CA ARG A 9 4.42 2.13 0.14
C ARG A 9 5.92 1.93 0.34
N ASN A 10 6.64 3.00 0.68
CA ASN A 10 8.09 2.95 0.87
C ASN A 10 8.50 2.09 2.07
N VAL A 11 7.74 2.14 3.17
CA VAL A 11 7.91 1.22 4.32
C VAL A 11 7.75 -0.22 3.88
N GLY A 12 6.66 -0.55 3.18
CA GLY A 12 6.44 -1.91 2.68
C GLY A 12 7.56 -2.37 1.72
N LEU A 13 7.99 -1.49 0.81
CA LEU A 13 9.08 -1.80 -0.12
C LEU A 13 10.42 -1.99 0.61
N TYR A 14 10.69 -1.20 1.65
CA TYR A 14 11.86 -1.35 2.49
C TYR A 14 11.86 -2.70 3.22
N THR A 15 10.74 -3.08 3.84
CA THR A 15 10.59 -4.39 4.51
C THR A 15 10.85 -5.55 3.57
N ILE A 16 10.31 -5.49 2.34
CA ILE A 16 10.56 -6.51 1.32
C ILE A 16 12.04 -6.55 0.92
N LYS A 17 12.68 -5.39 0.69
CA LYS A 17 14.11 -5.32 0.35
C LYS A 17 14.98 -5.90 1.46
N GLN A 18 14.71 -5.55 2.73
CA GLN A 18 15.45 -6.07 3.88
C GLN A 18 15.30 -7.59 4.01
N SER A 19 14.09 -8.12 3.86
CA SER A 19 13.86 -9.57 3.85
C SER A 19 14.65 -10.25 2.73
N TYR A 20 14.69 -9.64 1.54
CA TYR A 20 15.43 -10.20 0.41
C TYR A 20 16.95 -10.17 0.63
N LEU A 21 17.49 -9.08 1.16
CA LEU A 21 18.93 -8.94 1.42
C LEU A 21 19.42 -9.88 2.52
N ASN A 22 18.66 -10.02 3.61
CA ASN A 22 19.12 -10.75 4.79
C ASN A 22 18.76 -12.24 4.75
N ASN A 23 17.61 -12.59 4.15
CA ASN A 23 17.05 -13.94 4.22
C ASN A 23 16.85 -14.57 2.83
N ASN A 24 17.19 -13.87 1.75
CA ASN A 24 17.00 -14.29 0.36
C ASN A 24 15.56 -14.74 0.03
N ARG A 25 14.56 -14.17 0.74
CA ARG A 25 13.13 -14.46 0.55
C ARG A 25 12.29 -13.19 0.49
N MET A 26 11.09 -13.32 -0.06
CA MET A 26 10.09 -12.25 -0.03
C MET A 26 9.53 -12.09 1.39
N ALA A 27 9.27 -10.84 1.81
CA ALA A 27 8.57 -10.59 3.06
C ALA A 27 7.12 -11.07 2.96
N THR A 28 6.64 -11.71 4.03
CA THR A 28 5.25 -12.15 4.16
C THR A 28 4.32 -10.95 4.28
N VAL A 29 3.05 -11.16 3.93
CA VAL A 29 2.01 -10.12 4.05
C VAL A 29 1.93 -9.60 5.49
N LYS A 30 2.08 -10.49 6.48
CA LYS A 30 2.07 -10.13 7.90
C LYS A 30 3.25 -9.24 8.27
N GLU A 31 4.47 -9.54 7.80
CA GLU A 31 5.65 -8.70 8.08
C GLU A 31 5.50 -7.29 7.50
N VAL A 32 5.01 -7.20 6.26
CA VAL A 32 4.74 -5.92 5.60
C VAL A 32 3.63 -5.15 6.32
N ASP A 33 2.55 -5.82 6.71
CA ASP A 33 1.44 -5.20 7.43
C ASP A 33 1.84 -4.68 8.81
N THR A 34 2.59 -5.47 9.57
CA THR A 34 3.11 -5.05 10.87
C THR A 34 4.01 -3.82 10.72
N ALA A 35 4.90 -3.81 9.72
CA ALA A 35 5.76 -2.67 9.47
C ALA A 35 4.97 -1.41 9.05
N MET A 36 3.97 -1.57 8.18
CA MET A 36 3.08 -0.46 7.79
C MET A 36 2.29 0.07 8.98
N GLN A 37 1.75 -0.80 9.84
CA GLN A 37 0.96 -0.40 11.03
C GLN A 37 1.79 0.35 12.07
N ALA A 38 3.08 0.06 12.18
CA ALA A 38 4.00 0.75 13.07
C ALA A 38 4.41 2.14 12.57
N ASP A 39 4.15 2.47 11.30
CA ASP A 39 4.52 3.76 10.72
C ASP A 39 3.58 4.89 11.17
N THR A 40 4.15 6.06 11.46
CA THR A 40 3.41 7.26 11.89
C THR A 40 2.36 7.74 10.88
N ASN A 41 2.54 7.43 9.59
CA ASN A 41 1.60 7.80 8.53
C ASN A 41 0.41 6.85 8.42
N TYR A 42 0.42 5.71 9.11
CA TYR A 42 -0.62 4.69 9.00
C TYR A 42 -2.03 5.22 9.31
N PRO A 43 -2.27 5.97 10.41
CA PRO A 43 -3.59 6.49 10.71
C PRO A 43 -4.12 7.45 9.64
N GLY A 44 -3.23 8.16 8.93
CA GLY A 44 -3.59 9.11 7.88
C GLY A 44 -4.05 8.49 6.56
N VAL A 45 -4.06 7.16 6.46
CA VAL A 45 -4.45 6.44 5.24
C VAL A 45 -5.60 5.49 5.53
N GLN A 46 -6.68 5.59 4.76
CA GLN A 46 -7.86 4.73 4.91
C GLN A 46 -7.51 3.25 4.71
N SER A 47 -8.15 2.33 5.47
CA SER A 47 -7.77 0.91 5.48
C SER A 47 -7.82 0.23 4.11
N ASN A 48 -8.81 0.55 3.27
CA ASN A 48 -8.89 0.04 1.90
C ASN A 48 -7.75 0.57 1.01
N SER A 49 -7.34 1.83 1.22
CA SER A 49 -6.19 2.42 0.55
C SER A 49 -4.90 1.70 0.93
N VAL A 50 -4.73 1.37 2.22
CA VAL A 50 -3.58 0.57 2.68
C VAL A 50 -3.56 -0.80 1.98
N GLN A 51 -4.70 -1.48 1.93
CA GLN A 51 -4.82 -2.78 1.25
C GLN A 51 -4.50 -2.68 -0.25
N ALA A 52 -5.00 -1.64 -0.93
CA ALA A 52 -4.74 -1.41 -2.35
C ALA A 52 -3.27 -1.05 -2.62
N ILE A 53 -2.65 -0.21 -1.78
CA ILE A 53 -1.21 0.10 -1.83
C ILE A 53 -0.38 -1.18 -1.70
N ARG A 54 -0.72 -2.02 -0.72
CA ARG A 54 -0.06 -3.30 -0.49
C ARG A 54 -0.22 -4.22 -1.70
N GLY A 55 -1.42 -4.38 -2.22
CA GLY A 55 -1.69 -5.20 -3.42
C GLY A 55 -0.87 -4.75 -4.63
N ALA A 56 -0.87 -3.44 -4.91
CA ALA A 56 -0.08 -2.86 -6.00
C ALA A 56 1.43 -3.07 -5.79
N LEU A 57 1.93 -2.91 -4.56
CA LEU A 57 3.33 -3.16 -4.22
C LEU A 57 3.70 -4.63 -4.44
N TYR A 58 2.89 -5.58 -3.97
CA TYR A 58 3.14 -7.00 -4.17
C TYR A 58 3.13 -7.39 -5.64
N ALA A 59 2.23 -6.83 -6.44
CA ALA A 59 2.20 -7.05 -7.88
C ALA A 59 3.49 -6.55 -8.57
N GLU A 60 3.95 -5.34 -8.22
CA GLU A 60 5.18 -4.74 -8.73
C GLU A 60 6.42 -5.60 -8.38
N VAL A 61 6.54 -6.03 -7.13
CA VAL A 61 7.69 -6.85 -6.69
C VAL A 61 7.62 -8.27 -7.27
N LYS A 62 6.42 -8.87 -7.36
CA LYS A 62 6.24 -10.19 -7.99
C LYS A 62 6.66 -10.16 -9.47
N SER A 63 6.30 -9.09 -10.18
CA SER A 63 6.75 -8.87 -11.57
C SER A 63 8.28 -8.80 -11.66
N PHE A 64 8.93 -8.08 -10.74
CA PHE A 64 10.40 -8.02 -10.67
C PHE A 64 11.02 -9.41 -10.48
N PHE A 65 10.53 -10.23 -9.53
CA PHE A 65 11.07 -11.58 -9.32
C PHE A 65 10.86 -12.49 -10.52
N LYS A 66 9.69 -12.43 -11.17
CA LYS A 66 9.42 -13.20 -12.40
C LYS A 66 10.42 -12.82 -13.51
N ALA A 67 10.67 -11.53 -13.69
CA ALA A 67 11.63 -11.06 -14.68
C ALA A 67 13.08 -11.39 -14.29
N LEU A 68 13.42 -11.41 -13.00
CA LEU A 68 14.71 -11.85 -12.49
C LEU A 68 14.97 -13.34 -12.76
N GLU A 69 13.95 -14.20 -12.59
CA GLU A 69 14.04 -15.62 -12.95
C GLU A 69 14.26 -15.84 -14.45
N GLN A 70 13.55 -15.08 -15.29
CA GLN A 70 13.74 -15.13 -16.75
C GLN A 70 15.13 -14.64 -17.15
N TRP A 71 15.63 -13.58 -16.51
CA TRP A 71 16.99 -13.07 -16.72
C TRP A 71 18.07 -14.07 -16.32
N LYS A 72 17.88 -14.82 -15.22
CA LYS A 72 18.80 -15.90 -14.84
C LYS A 72 18.87 -17.04 -15.86
N LYS A 73 17.78 -17.29 -16.60
CA LYS A 73 17.71 -18.34 -17.62
C LYS A 73 18.30 -17.89 -18.96
N ASN A 74 17.95 -16.69 -19.40
CA ASN A 74 18.31 -16.15 -20.72
C ASN A 74 18.78 -14.68 -20.59
N PRO A 75 19.96 -14.42 -20.00
CA PRO A 75 20.45 -13.06 -19.74
C PRO A 75 20.65 -12.24 -21.03
N GLU A 76 20.97 -12.88 -22.14
CA GLU A 76 21.20 -12.27 -23.46
C GLU A 76 19.95 -11.60 -24.06
N LYS A 77 18.74 -11.98 -23.63
CA LYS A 77 17.49 -11.35 -24.07
C LYS A 77 17.22 -10.00 -23.40
N PHE A 78 18.00 -9.63 -22.40
CA PHE A 78 17.82 -8.41 -21.64
C PHE A 78 18.99 -7.47 -21.88
N THR A 79 18.70 -6.17 -22.00
CA THR A 79 19.72 -5.12 -22.19
C THR A 79 20.63 -4.92 -20.96
N GLY A 80 20.33 -5.57 -19.84
CA GLY A 80 21.15 -5.51 -18.63
C GLY A 80 20.49 -6.17 -17.43
N ARG A 81 21.14 -6.03 -16.27
CA ARG A 81 20.64 -6.58 -15.00
C ARG A 81 19.42 -5.81 -14.51
N LEU A 82 18.35 -6.53 -14.18
CA LEU A 82 17.15 -5.94 -13.59
C LEU A 82 17.44 -5.27 -12.25
N LYS A 83 16.84 -4.10 -12.05
CA LYS A 83 16.93 -3.32 -10.81
C LYS A 83 15.66 -3.52 -9.98
N PHE A 84 15.83 -3.60 -8.67
CA PHE A 84 14.69 -3.67 -7.74
C PHE A 84 13.81 -2.41 -7.88
N PRO A 85 12.49 -2.50 -7.66
CA PRO A 85 11.63 -1.32 -7.61
C PRO A 85 12.18 -0.16 -6.79
N ASN A 86 11.98 1.05 -7.31
CA ASN A 86 12.40 2.30 -6.66
C ASN A 86 11.39 2.74 -5.60
N TYR A 87 11.91 3.43 -4.59
CA TYR A 87 11.09 4.17 -3.64
C TYR A 87 10.35 5.30 -4.36
N SER A 88 9.11 5.55 -3.94
CA SER A 88 8.32 6.68 -4.42
C SER A 88 8.92 7.98 -3.89
N ARG A 89 9.25 8.90 -4.79
CA ARG A 89 9.71 10.26 -4.48
C ARG A 89 8.54 11.18 -4.16
N SER A 90 8.83 12.35 -3.60
CA SER A 90 7.83 13.37 -3.27
C SER A 90 7.02 13.82 -4.50
N THR A 91 7.67 13.93 -5.65
CA THR A 91 7.06 14.36 -6.93
C THR A 91 6.27 13.26 -7.63
N ASP A 92 6.48 11.99 -7.28
CA ASP A 92 5.89 10.87 -8.00
C ASP A 92 4.37 10.83 -7.83
N LYS A 93 3.64 10.71 -8.94
CA LYS A 93 2.19 10.54 -8.92
C LYS A 93 1.87 9.09 -9.27
N ARG A 94 1.06 8.45 -8.44
CA ARG A 94 0.51 7.11 -8.68
C ARG A 94 -1.00 7.14 -8.45
N ILE A 95 -1.72 6.52 -9.36
CA ILE A 95 -3.16 6.30 -9.28
C ILE A 95 -3.35 4.90 -8.69
N ILE A 96 -4.18 4.81 -7.65
CA ILE A 96 -4.63 3.56 -7.07
C ILE A 96 -6.14 3.68 -7.01
N GLU A 97 -6.82 2.80 -7.74
CA GLU A 97 -8.27 2.76 -7.74
C GLU A 97 -8.77 2.04 -6.50
N ILE A 98 -9.78 2.63 -5.87
CA ILE A 98 -10.36 2.12 -4.63
C ILE A 98 -11.87 2.20 -4.81
N TYR A 99 -12.49 1.03 -4.80
CA TYR A 99 -13.94 0.91 -4.82
C TYR A 99 -14.45 0.90 -3.39
N GLN A 100 -15.39 1.78 -3.07
CA GLN A 100 -16.03 1.82 -1.76
C GLN A 100 -17.53 1.99 -1.92
N VAL A 101 -18.29 1.10 -1.29
CA VAL A 101 -19.73 1.27 -1.13
C VAL A 101 -19.95 2.09 0.14
N PRO A 102 -20.63 3.25 0.04
CA PRO A 102 -20.92 4.06 1.22
C PRO A 102 -21.82 3.32 2.20
N LYS A 103 -21.56 3.50 3.50
CA LYS A 103 -22.35 2.91 4.57
C LYS A 103 -23.18 3.99 5.24
N VAL A 104 -24.45 3.70 5.47
CA VAL A 104 -25.39 4.56 6.19
C VAL A 104 -25.65 3.93 7.55
N ASP A 105 -25.60 4.73 8.62
CA ASP A 105 -25.98 4.26 9.97
C ASP A 105 -27.50 4.18 10.14
N ASN A 106 -27.96 3.56 11.23
CA ASN A 106 -29.40 3.40 11.52
C ASN A 106 -30.15 4.75 11.61
N ASN A 107 -29.42 5.85 11.79
CA ASN A 107 -29.97 7.20 11.93
C ASN A 107 -29.91 7.96 10.58
N GLY A 108 -29.59 7.30 9.47
CA GLY A 108 -29.54 7.91 8.14
C GLY A 108 -28.27 8.73 7.86
N HIS A 109 -27.23 8.64 8.71
CA HIS A 109 -25.99 9.36 8.48
C HIS A 109 -25.04 8.57 7.59
N TRP A 110 -24.40 9.26 6.66
CA TRP A 110 -23.28 8.70 5.93
C TRP A 110 -22.07 8.55 6.85
N ILE A 111 -21.52 7.33 6.86
CA ILE A 111 -20.30 7.00 7.59
C ILE A 111 -19.13 7.16 6.64
N VAL A 112 -18.27 8.14 6.93
CA VAL A 112 -17.00 8.27 6.21
C VAL A 112 -16.11 7.07 6.57
N PRO A 113 -15.67 6.29 5.58
CA PRO A 113 -14.75 5.20 5.84
C PRO A 113 -13.37 5.78 6.19
N MET A 114 -12.85 5.37 7.34
CA MET A 114 -11.60 5.88 7.91
C MET A 114 -10.77 4.72 8.43
N ASN A 115 -9.47 4.95 8.63
CA ASN A 115 -8.60 3.99 9.30
C ASN A 115 -9.13 3.70 10.72
N VAL A 116 -9.09 2.43 11.13
CA VAL A 116 -9.51 2.01 12.47
C VAL A 116 -8.63 2.64 13.56
N ALA A 117 -7.32 2.75 13.31
CA ALA A 117 -6.40 3.40 14.24
C ALA A 117 -6.72 4.89 14.40
N PHE A 118 -7.11 5.56 13.31
CA PHE A 118 -7.53 6.96 13.35
C PHE A 118 -8.83 7.14 14.16
N ARG A 119 -9.82 6.27 13.94
CA ARG A 119 -11.11 6.31 14.65
C ARG A 119 -10.99 6.14 16.17
N LYS A 120 -9.99 5.39 16.65
CA LYS A 120 -9.76 5.24 18.10
C LYS A 120 -9.40 6.57 18.76
N ASN A 121 -8.76 7.47 18.01
CA ASN A 121 -8.21 8.72 18.53
C ASN A 121 -8.99 9.95 18.04
N SER A 122 -10.09 9.77 17.30
CA SER A 122 -10.83 10.86 16.64
C SER A 122 -12.33 10.64 16.66
N VAL A 123 -13.10 11.73 16.76
CA VAL A 123 -14.57 11.68 16.67
C VAL A 123 -14.99 11.38 15.22
N PRO A 124 -15.91 10.42 14.96
CA PRO A 124 -16.36 10.12 13.61
C PRO A 124 -17.11 11.30 12.98
N LEU A 125 -16.67 11.74 11.80
CA LEU A 125 -17.44 12.67 10.96
C LEU A 125 -18.70 11.98 10.45
N LYS A 126 -19.87 12.55 10.78
CA LYS A 126 -21.19 12.10 10.32
C LYS A 126 -21.83 13.20 9.49
N TYR A 127 -22.37 12.84 8.32
CA TYR A 127 -23.13 13.76 7.47
C TYR A 127 -24.58 13.30 7.37
N VAL A 128 -25.51 14.24 7.51
CA VAL A 128 -26.95 13.98 7.35
C VAL A 128 -27.26 13.85 5.86
N CYS A 129 -27.84 12.73 5.45
CA CYS A 129 -28.31 12.57 4.09
C CYS A 129 -29.68 13.26 3.96
N ARG A 130 -29.73 14.47 3.39
CA ARG A 130 -31.01 15.01 2.90
C ARG A 130 -31.34 14.31 1.60
N LYS A 131 -32.51 13.65 1.53
CA LYS A 131 -33.11 13.27 0.25
C LYS A 131 -33.33 14.56 -0.56
N ILE A 132 -32.82 14.57 -1.79
CA ILE A 132 -33.18 15.56 -2.82
C ILE A 132 -34.48 15.10 -3.46
#